data_AF-A0A1E1XTV0-F1
#
_entry.id   AF-A0A1E1XTV0-F1
#
_cell.length_a   1.000
_cell.length_b   1.000
_cell.length_c   1.000
_cell.angle_alpha   90.00
_cell.angle_beta   90.00
_cell.angle_gamma   90.00
#
_symmetry.space_group_name_H-M   'P 1'
#
loop_
_entity.id
_entity.type
_entity.pdbx_description
1 polymer ?
#
loop_
_entity_poly.entity_id
_entity_poly.type
_entity_poly.pdbx_seq_one_letter_code
_entity_poly.pdbx_strand_id
1 'polypeptide(L)'
;MRTTELLHGNGRRPAEPPIPFRQLLPMQLKDKVSGKTGRQKDVACMSEMMTLFSCLAEKNYDSNNCSKEVKAFQGCFDKFLEKNAEYKATGSLGILTPGLKASQLTSQQANTLLKKYPLKNLLKKIR
;
A
#
# COMPACT_ATOMS: atom_id res chain seq x y z
N MET A 1 15.76 -27.19 17.43
CA MET A 1 15.24 -26.85 18.77
C MET A 1 15.85 -25.53 19.20
N ARG A 2 15.05 -24.49 19.47
CA ARG A 2 15.57 -23.22 20.01
C ARG A 2 15.30 -23.24 21.51
N THR A 3 16.30 -23.60 22.30
CA THR A 3 16.28 -23.49 23.75
C THR A 3 16.40 -22.01 24.12
N THR A 4 15.25 -21.37 24.35
CA THR A 4 15.22 -20.05 24.99
C THR A 4 15.36 -20.25 26.49
N GLU A 5 16.60 -20.38 26.97
CA GLU A 5 16.86 -20.33 28.40
C GLU A 5 16.73 -18.90 28.95
N LEU A 6 16.45 -18.86 30.26
CA LEU A 6 16.13 -17.73 31.14
C LEU A 6 14.69 -17.18 31.06
N LEU A 7 13.70 -18.08 31.12
CA LEU A 7 12.51 -17.80 31.93
C LEU A 7 12.80 -18.31 33.35
N HIS A 8 13.02 -17.40 34.29
CA HIS A 8 13.17 -17.73 35.71
C HIS A 8 11.81 -18.20 36.27
N GLY A 9 11.48 -19.48 36.03
CA GLY A 9 10.32 -20.16 36.61
C GLY A 9 9.34 -20.74 35.57
N ASN A 10 8.41 -21.55 36.09
CA ASN A 10 7.45 -22.39 35.34
C ASN A 10 6.41 -21.62 34.49
N GLY A 11 6.62 -20.34 34.15
CA GLY A 11 5.71 -19.52 33.34
C GLY A 11 4.33 -19.23 33.98
N ARG A 12 4.13 -19.64 35.24
CA ARG A 12 2.85 -19.52 35.97
C ARG A 12 2.69 -18.22 36.76
N ARG A 13 3.73 -17.38 36.84
CA ARG A 13 3.69 -16.09 37.53
C ARG A 13 3.92 -14.95 36.52
N PRO A 14 3.20 -13.82 36.62
CA PRO A 14 3.49 -12.63 35.83
C PRO A 14 4.94 -12.17 36.06
N ALA A 15 5.58 -11.65 35.01
CA ALA A 15 6.89 -11.04 35.16
C ALA A 15 6.77 -9.72 35.94
N GLU A 16 7.55 -9.56 37.01
CA GLU A 16 7.61 -8.31 37.78
C GLU A 16 8.41 -7.26 36.98
N PRO A 17 7.90 -6.02 36.85
CA PRO A 17 8.62 -4.95 36.16
C PRO A 17 9.85 -4.48 36.97
N PRO A 18 10.92 -3.99 36.31
CA PRO A 18 11.02 -3.74 34.87
C PRO A 18 11.42 -4.98 34.08
N ILE A 19 10.68 -5.26 33.01
CA ILE A 19 10.99 -6.37 32.11
C ILE A 19 12.07 -5.89 31.13
N PRO A 20 13.28 -6.50 31.12
CA PRO A 20 14.32 -6.09 30.20
C PRO A 20 13.90 -6.36 28.75
N PHE A 21 14.17 -5.40 27.87
CA PHE A 21 13.87 -5.56 26.45
C PHE A 21 14.71 -6.71 25.86
N ARG A 22 14.04 -7.77 25.39
CA ARG A 22 14.68 -8.86 24.67
C ARG A 22 14.54 -8.65 23.17
N GLN A 23 15.66 -8.35 22.52
CA GLN A 23 15.73 -8.17 21.08
C GLN A 23 15.60 -9.52 20.35
N LEU A 24 14.45 -9.78 19.73
CA LEU A 24 14.23 -10.98 18.87
C LEU A 24 14.92 -10.85 17.51
N LEU A 25 15.02 -9.63 17.00
CA LEU A 25 15.64 -9.29 15.72
C LEU A 25 16.52 -8.06 15.94
N PRO A 26 17.69 -7.98 15.29
CA PRO A 26 18.58 -6.85 15.46
C PRO A 26 17.86 -5.55 15.07
N MET A 27 17.96 -4.54 15.91
CA MET A 27 17.36 -3.20 15.79
C MET A 27 18.19 -2.37 14.81
N GLN A 28 18.33 -2.90 13.59
CA GLN A 28 19.00 -2.27 12.48
C GLN A 28 18.04 -2.20 11.30
N LEU A 29 18.10 -1.09 10.58
CA LEU A 29 17.34 -0.92 9.35
C LEU A 29 17.86 -1.90 8.29
N LYS A 30 16.94 -2.45 7.49
CA LYS A 30 17.27 -3.33 6.37
C LYS A 30 17.32 -2.52 5.08
N ASP A 31 18.13 -2.97 4.13
CA ASP A 31 18.20 -2.38 2.78
C ASP A 31 16.99 -2.77 1.88
N LYS A 32 15.93 -3.33 2.47
CA LYS A 32 14.71 -3.71 1.76
C LYS A 32 13.48 -3.56 2.64
N VAL A 33 12.39 -3.16 2.02
CA VAL A 33 11.04 -3.16 2.56
C VAL A 33 10.27 -4.40 2.08
N SER A 34 9.48 -4.98 2.98
CA SER A 34 8.56 -6.05 2.61
C SER A 34 7.40 -5.48 1.80
N GLY A 35 7.05 -6.12 0.68
CA GLY A 35 5.88 -5.76 -0.08
C GLY A 35 4.62 -6.19 0.67
N LYS A 36 3.84 -5.23 1.16
CA LYS A 36 2.45 -5.48 1.56
C LYS A 36 1.58 -5.17 0.36
N THR A 37 0.70 -6.09 -0.02
CA THR A 37 -0.31 -5.84 -1.05
C THR A 37 -1.27 -4.77 -0.52
N GLY A 38 -1.02 -3.51 -0.88
CA GLY A 38 -1.96 -2.42 -0.66
C GLY A 38 -3.08 -2.55 -1.68
N ARG A 39 -4.21 -3.15 -1.30
CA ARG A 39 -5.44 -2.95 -2.08
C ARG A 39 -5.83 -1.48 -1.89
N GLN A 40 -5.71 -0.68 -2.95
CA GLN A 40 -6.34 0.63 -2.99
C GLN A 40 -7.83 0.40 -2.69
N LYS A 41 -8.34 0.99 -1.61
CA LYS A 41 -9.71 0.80 -1.15
C LYS A 41 -10.69 1.72 -1.87
N ASP A 42 -10.19 2.55 -2.78
CA ASP A 42 -10.99 3.56 -3.45
C ASP A 42 -11.96 2.88 -4.42
N VAL A 43 -13.25 3.10 -4.18
CA VAL A 43 -14.32 2.65 -5.07
C VAL A 43 -14.34 3.60 -6.26
N ALA A 44 -14.17 3.06 -7.46
CA ALA A 44 -14.09 3.85 -8.68
C ALA A 44 -15.45 4.49 -9.03
N CYS A 45 -15.43 5.75 -9.48
CA CYS A 45 -16.55 6.42 -10.17
C CYS A 45 -17.87 6.50 -9.38
N MET A 46 -17.79 6.62 -8.04
CA MET A 46 -18.98 6.71 -7.18
C MET A 46 -19.87 7.89 -7.54
N SER A 47 -19.28 9.05 -7.85
CA SER A 47 -20.03 10.25 -8.25
C SER A 47 -20.90 10.00 -9.48
N GLU A 48 -20.29 9.47 -10.55
CA GLU A 48 -20.95 9.21 -11.82
C GLU A 48 -22.00 8.11 -11.67
N MET A 49 -21.71 7.10 -10.85
CA MET A 49 -22.65 6.02 -10.54
C MET A 49 -23.93 6.55 -9.87
N MET A 50 -23.80 7.46 -8.89
CA MET A 50 -24.95 8.05 -8.21
C MET A 50 -25.81 8.90 -9.16
N THR A 51 -25.19 9.66 -10.07
CA THR A 51 -25.93 10.44 -11.08
C THR A 51 -26.65 9.58 -12.11
N LEU A 52 -26.08 8.43 -12.46
CA LEU A 52 -26.72 7.46 -13.33
C LEU A 52 -27.93 6.82 -12.65
N PHE A 53 -27.81 6.47 -11.37
CA PHE A 53 -28.93 5.91 -10.61
C PHE A 53 -30.07 6.90 -10.39
N SER A 54 -29.79 8.19 -10.19
CA SER A 54 -30.85 9.19 -10.10
C SER A 54 -31.63 9.32 -11.41
N CYS A 55 -30.95 9.34 -12.55
CA CYS A 55 -31.63 9.40 -13.85
C CYS A 55 -32.48 8.15 -14.11
N LEU A 56 -31.94 6.96 -13.83
CA LEU A 56 -32.67 5.72 -13.99
C LEU A 56 -33.92 5.66 -13.10
N ALA A 57 -33.84 6.14 -11.85
CA ALA A 57 -34.97 6.18 -10.94
C ALA A 57 -36.10 7.09 -11.46
N GLU A 58 -35.77 8.25 -12.05
CA GLU A 58 -36.76 9.18 -12.60
C GLU A 58 -37.42 8.67 -13.90
N LYS A 59 -36.73 7.79 -14.65
CA LYS A 59 -37.15 7.34 -15.98
C LYS A 59 -37.55 5.87 -16.03
N ASN A 60 -37.97 5.29 -14.90
CA ASN A 60 -38.38 3.89 -14.78
C ASN A 60 -37.34 2.90 -15.31
N TYR A 61 -36.06 3.20 -15.09
CA TYR A 61 -34.91 2.38 -15.48
C TYR A 61 -34.73 2.18 -16.99
N ASP A 62 -35.34 3.03 -17.83
CA ASP A 62 -35.10 3.00 -19.27
C ASP A 62 -33.73 3.62 -19.61
N SER A 63 -32.78 2.77 -19.96
CA SER A 63 -31.38 3.13 -20.23
C SER A 63 -31.21 4.07 -21.42
N ASN A 64 -32.16 4.08 -22.36
CA ASN A 64 -32.10 4.94 -23.56
C ASN A 64 -32.25 6.42 -23.20
N ASN A 65 -32.98 6.72 -22.13
CA ASN A 65 -33.25 8.10 -21.69
C ASN A 65 -32.10 8.71 -20.87
N CYS A 66 -31.17 7.88 -20.38
CA CYS A 66 -30.03 8.29 -19.52
C CYS A 66 -28.68 8.13 -20.23
N SER A 67 -28.66 8.32 -21.56
CA SER A 67 -27.45 8.08 -22.39
C SER A 67 -26.26 8.99 -22.05
N LYS A 68 -26.51 10.16 -21.45
CA LYS A 68 -25.45 11.11 -21.07
C LYS A 68 -24.71 10.62 -19.82
N GLU A 69 -25.47 10.20 -18.82
CA GLU A 69 -25.01 9.70 -17.54
C GLU A 69 -24.27 8.37 -17.73
N VAL A 70 -24.77 7.50 -18.62
CA VAL A 70 -24.10 6.24 -19.01
C VAL A 70 -22.73 6.50 -19.62
N LYS A 71 -22.63 7.44 -20.57
CA LYS A 71 -21.35 7.80 -21.19
C LYS A 71 -20.37 8.40 -20.19
N ALA A 72 -20.86 9.24 -19.27
CA ALA A 72 -20.03 9.83 -18.22
C ALA A 72 -19.46 8.75 -17.28
N PHE A 73 -20.29 7.81 -16.85
CA PHE A 73 -19.86 6.67 -16.01
C PHE A 73 -18.84 5.79 -16.73
N GLN A 74 -19.11 5.39 -17.97
CA GLN A 74 -18.18 4.59 -18.78
C GLN A 74 -16.84 5.31 -18.95
N GLY A 75 -16.86 6.59 -19.32
CA GLY A 75 -15.63 7.37 -19.49
C GLY A 75 -14.81 7.52 -18.21
N CYS A 76 -15.44 7.57 -17.03
CA CYS A 76 -14.71 7.52 -15.76
C CYS A 76 -14.09 6.13 -15.53
N PHE A 77 -14.86 5.07 -15.79
CA PHE A 77 -14.43 3.70 -15.56
C PHE A 77 -13.23 3.31 -16.43
N ASP A 78 -13.24 3.69 -17.71
CA ASP A 78 -12.14 3.42 -18.64
C ASP A 78 -10.85 4.11 -18.17
N LYS A 79 -10.93 5.39 -17.79
CA LYS A 79 -9.78 6.13 -17.22
C LYS A 79 -9.26 5.50 -15.93
N PHE A 80 -10.15 4.94 -15.11
CA PHE A 80 -9.75 4.22 -13.91
C PHE A 80 -8.98 2.94 -14.25
N LEU A 81 -9.44 2.18 -15.25
CA LEU A 81 -8.75 0.98 -15.72
C LEU A 81 -7.36 1.31 -16.27
N GLU A 82 -7.24 2.36 -17.09
CA GLU A 82 -5.97 2.85 -17.63
C GLU A 82 -4.98 3.20 -16.49
N LYS A 83 -5.41 4.05 -15.54
CA LYS A 83 -4.57 4.43 -14.39
C LYS A 83 -4.15 3.22 -13.55
N ASN A 84 -5.04 2.25 -13.36
CA ASN A 84 -4.72 1.05 -12.58
C ASN A 84 -3.73 0.14 -13.33
N ALA A 85 -3.84 0.06 -14.65
CA ALA A 85 -2.86 -0.64 -15.49
C ALA A 85 -1.48 0.04 -15.44
N GLU A 86 -1.44 1.37 -15.57
CA GLU A 86 -0.21 2.17 -15.43
C GLU A 86 0.43 1.98 -14.05
N TYR A 87 -0.36 2.03 -12.98
CA TYR A 87 0.12 1.82 -11.62
C TYR A 87 0.72 0.41 -11.44
N LYS A 88 0.09 -0.63 -12.02
CA LYS A 88 0.64 -1.99 -11.99
C LYS A 88 1.92 -2.10 -12.81
N ALA A 89 1.97 -1.50 -14.00
CA ALA A 89 3.14 -1.54 -14.87
C ALA A 89 4.33 -0.83 -14.21
N THR A 90 4.15 0.42 -13.79
CA THR A 90 5.19 1.22 -13.12
C THR A 90 5.60 0.62 -11.78
N GLY A 91 4.62 0.12 -11.01
CA GLY A 91 4.83 -0.49 -9.71
C GLY A 91 5.58 -1.82 -9.77
N SER A 92 5.33 -2.65 -10.79
CA SER A 92 6.01 -3.95 -10.99
C SER A 92 7.41 -3.83 -11.59
N LEU A 93 7.65 -2.77 -12.36
CA LEU A 93 8.97 -2.51 -12.95
C LEU A 93 9.91 -1.76 -11.99
N GLY A 94 9.38 -1.22 -10.88
CA GLY A 94 10.17 -0.48 -9.91
C GLY A 94 10.78 0.83 -10.48
N ILE A 95 10.16 1.38 -11.53
CA ILE A 95 10.61 2.59 -12.22
C ILE A 95 10.49 3.79 -11.28
N LEU A 96 11.55 4.57 -11.19
CA LEU A 96 11.63 5.73 -10.29
C LEU A 96 11.21 6.98 -11.03
N THR A 97 10.04 7.51 -10.69
CA THR A 97 9.59 8.84 -11.16
C THR A 97 10.06 9.92 -10.19
N PRO A 98 10.79 10.95 -10.67
CA PRO A 98 11.25 12.07 -9.84
C PRO A 98 10.07 12.83 -9.20
N GLY A 99 10.26 13.36 -7.99
CA GLY A 99 9.27 14.20 -7.30
C GLY A 99 8.19 13.45 -6.51
N LEU A 100 8.16 12.12 -6.56
CA LEU A 100 7.27 11.32 -5.70
C LEU A 100 7.67 11.39 -4.23
N LYS A 101 6.66 11.51 -3.35
CA LYS A 101 6.86 11.39 -1.90
C LYS A 101 7.02 9.92 -1.51
N ALA A 102 7.67 9.69 -0.36
CA ALA A 102 7.87 8.33 0.17
C ALA A 102 6.58 7.52 0.37
N SER A 103 5.46 8.19 0.67
CA SER A 103 4.14 7.56 0.85
C SER A 103 3.48 7.08 -0.45
N GLN A 104 3.92 7.59 -1.60
CA GLN A 104 3.36 7.26 -2.92
C GLN A 104 4.17 6.18 -3.64
N LEU A 105 5.36 5.86 -3.15
CA LEU A 105 6.23 4.84 -3.74
C LEU A 105 5.68 3.44 -3.47
N THR A 106 5.71 2.60 -4.51
CA THR A 106 5.47 1.17 -4.30
C THR A 106 6.65 0.55 -3.56
N SER A 107 6.42 -0.59 -2.90
CA SER A 107 7.50 -1.31 -2.20
C SER A 107 8.64 -1.71 -3.14
N GLN A 108 8.34 -1.95 -4.42
CA GLN A 108 9.35 -2.29 -5.41
C GLN A 108 10.19 -1.07 -5.80
N GLN A 109 9.56 0.08 -6.01
CA GLN A 109 10.26 1.35 -6.25
C GLN A 109 11.11 1.76 -5.04
N ALA A 110 10.58 1.60 -3.82
CA ALA A 110 11.36 1.82 -2.60
C ALA A 110 12.57 0.87 -2.54
N ASN A 111 12.40 -0.41 -2.90
CA ASN A 111 13.49 -1.37 -2.94
C ASN A 111 14.52 -1.08 -4.03
N THR A 112 14.13 -0.54 -5.19
CA THR A 112 15.10 -0.12 -6.22
C THR A 112 15.91 1.08 -5.73
N LEU A 113 15.32 2.02 -4.99
CA LEU A 113 16.04 3.12 -4.34
C LEU A 113 17.01 2.63 -3.26
N LEU A 114 16.55 1.77 -2.35
CA LEU A 114 17.37 1.26 -1.25
C LEU A 114 18.56 0.40 -1.73
N LYS A 115 18.42 -0.27 -2.88
CA LYS A 115 19.54 -0.95 -3.54
C LYS A 115 20.60 0.02 -4.06
N LYS A 116 20.19 1.18 -4.60
CA LYS A 116 21.13 2.21 -5.07
C LYS A 116 21.85 2.89 -3.90
N TYR A 117 21.16 3.06 -2.78
CA TYR A 117 21.68 3.72 -1.58
C TYR A 117 21.53 2.84 -0.34
N PRO A 118 22.40 1.84 -0.16
CA PRO A 118 22.32 0.94 0.99
C PRO A 118 22.57 1.67 2.31
N LEU A 119 21.76 1.39 3.32
CA LEU A 119 21.74 2.09 4.60
C LEU A 119 23.02 1.89 5.39
N LYS A 120 23.69 0.74 5.23
CA LYS A 120 25.01 0.48 5.83
C LYS A 120 26.05 1.54 5.44
N ASN A 121 25.98 2.06 4.22
CA ASN A 121 26.93 3.04 3.71
C ASN A 121 26.53 4.46 4.14
N LEU A 122 25.23 4.75 4.21
CA LEU A 122 24.72 6.04 4.66
C LEU A 122 24.95 6.27 6.17
N LEU A 123 24.71 5.25 6.99
CA LEU A 123 24.86 5.35 8.45
C LEU A 123 26.34 5.46 8.88
N LYS A 124 27.27 4.88 8.11
CA LYS A 124 28.72 5.06 8.32
C LYS A 124 29.18 6.50 8.09
N LYS A 125 28.44 7.30 7.33
CA LYS A 125 28.81 8.69 7.00
C LYS A 125 28.32 9.70 8.05
N ILE A 126 27.42 9.28 8.93
CA ILE A 126 26.80 10.12 9.98
C ILE A 126 27.54 9.96 11.33
N ARG A 127 28.31 8.88 11.48
CA ARG A 127 29.14 8.60 12.66
C ARG A 127 30.57 9.03 12.39
#